data_AF-A0A2R6IAZ1-F1
#
_entry.id   AF-A0A2R6IAZ1-F1
#
_cell.length_a   1.000
_cell.length_b   1.000
_cell.length_c   1.000
_cell.angle_alpha   90.00
_cell.angle_beta   90.00
_cell.angle_gamma   90.00
#
_symmetry.space_group_name_H-M   'P 1'
#
loop_
_entity.id
_entity.type
_entity.pdbx_description
1 polymer ?
#
loop_
_entity_poly.entity_id
_entity_poly.type
_entity_poly.pdbx_seq_one_letter_code
_entity_poly.pdbx_strand_id
1 'polypeptide(L)'
;MFDRVSDIGGFTGSGDGDADASDMPDVLREGERSAHVLANDGTIECTKDGRTTKVEPNGDARAYLLVTDERVLCLLGDQPETAEIGIEMTDYVASDVRKGLLSSKLQVVADDEEVVFAPDDGDIDACGEYLEGVASCWTDMDDAVTNARGMVDAFEQRVSDGEAEDQWFSNVKSRLANARSYATRYPEAPERKIHERVAEAETELYNRRVEAWINRIEACYGTIEPALDDGDYDEACHMYAEAAAAVESARNALDDVDEPPADTADRVDDLAADLRAVGERFLAETSDACEQALAADDPDVAVESWETAFDRYSAAAEAEWNGHAPVDGDAIELQLTWVTASLLDELDARASALEQRGDDCEDADEAQAYYEDAMAWFERADEFAVEHPERTPAEFDAAADRVEDKKLEAAGWEFGNA
;
A
#
# COMPACT_ATOMS: atom_id res chain seq x y z
N MET A 1 55.65 -25.34 -24.85
CA MET A 1 55.94 -24.94 -26.25
C MET A 1 54.69 -24.22 -26.74
N PHE A 2 54.48 -22.95 -26.42
CA PHE A 2 55.38 -21.81 -26.59
C PHE A 2 55.64 -21.02 -25.31
N ASP A 3 56.93 -20.78 -25.05
CA ASP A 3 57.44 -19.60 -24.34
C ASP A 3 57.21 -18.35 -25.19
N ARG A 4 56.82 -17.24 -24.56
CA ARG A 4 57.35 -15.88 -24.75
C ARG A 4 56.71 -14.95 -23.72
N VAL A 5 57.42 -14.66 -22.63
CA VAL A 5 58.45 -13.62 -22.47
C VAL A 5 57.81 -12.39 -21.88
N SER A 6 58.13 -12.21 -20.60
CA SER A 6 58.06 -10.99 -19.84
C SER A 6 58.68 -9.84 -20.63
N ASP A 7 57.89 -8.83 -20.96
CA ASP A 7 58.40 -7.48 -21.15
C ASP A 7 58.26 -6.75 -19.81
N ILE A 8 59.23 -7.02 -18.95
CA ILE A 8 59.65 -6.10 -17.90
C ILE A 8 60.57 -5.09 -18.60
N GLY A 9 60.02 -3.94 -18.97
CA GLY A 9 60.77 -2.70 -19.17
C GLY A 9 60.14 -1.70 -18.20
N GLY A 10 60.78 -1.37 -17.08
CA GLY A 10 61.96 -0.52 -17.06
C GLY A 10 61.56 0.79 -16.39
N PHE A 11 61.06 0.72 -15.16
CA PHE A 11 60.67 1.88 -14.35
C PHE A 11 61.92 2.45 -13.68
N THR A 12 62.75 3.11 -14.47
CA THR A 12 63.82 3.98 -13.97
C THR A 12 63.82 5.23 -14.83
N GLY A 13 63.15 6.28 -14.35
CA GLY A 13 63.12 7.56 -15.03
C GLY A 13 62.45 8.63 -14.17
N SER A 14 63.25 9.38 -13.44
CA SER A 14 62.88 10.73 -13.00
C SER A 14 62.43 11.55 -14.21
N GLY A 15 61.22 12.07 -14.18
CA GLY A 15 60.72 13.02 -15.18
C GLY A 15 59.30 13.45 -14.84
N ASP A 16 59.03 14.75 -14.99
CA ASP A 16 57.69 15.37 -15.04
C ASP A 16 56.73 14.45 -15.79
N GLY A 17 55.84 13.78 -15.07
CA GLY A 17 54.70 13.09 -15.63
C GLY A 17 53.48 13.68 -14.96
N ASP A 18 52.66 14.38 -15.74
CA ASP A 18 51.28 14.72 -15.35
C ASP A 18 50.65 13.45 -14.77
N ALA A 19 50.06 13.54 -13.58
CA ALA A 19 49.27 12.44 -13.02
C ALA A 19 48.13 12.07 -13.98
N ASP A 20 48.32 10.99 -14.74
CA ASP A 20 47.33 10.51 -15.72
C ASP A 20 46.37 9.53 -15.03
N ALA A 21 45.08 9.81 -15.17
CA ALA A 21 43.99 9.00 -14.62
C ALA A 21 43.97 7.56 -15.14
N SER A 22 44.62 7.29 -16.27
CA SER A 22 44.65 5.98 -16.92
C SER A 22 45.59 4.94 -16.28
N ASP A 23 46.42 5.33 -15.31
CA ASP A 23 47.45 4.46 -14.71
C ASP A 23 47.03 3.76 -13.39
N MET A 24 45.80 3.92 -12.89
CA MET A 24 45.32 3.32 -11.62
C MET A 24 44.06 2.42 -11.75
N PRO A 25 44.08 1.33 -12.53
CA PRO A 25 42.88 0.54 -12.85
C PRO A 25 42.37 -0.35 -11.70
N ASP A 26 43.23 -0.81 -10.79
CA ASP A 26 42.88 -1.90 -9.87
C ASP A 26 41.97 -1.48 -8.69
N VAL A 27 41.78 -0.17 -8.45
CA VAL A 27 40.94 0.36 -7.35
C VAL A 27 39.51 0.73 -7.79
N LEU A 28 39.26 0.80 -9.09
CA LEU A 28 37.96 1.15 -9.66
C LEU A 28 37.02 -0.05 -9.67
N ARG A 29 35.74 0.20 -9.39
CA ARG A 29 34.67 -0.80 -9.55
C ARG A 29 34.43 -1.06 -11.04
N GLU A 30 33.79 -2.19 -11.34
CA GLU A 30 33.41 -2.52 -12.71
C GLU A 30 32.52 -1.42 -13.30
N GLY A 31 32.97 -0.80 -14.40
CA GLY A 31 32.23 0.26 -15.09
C GLY A 31 32.42 1.67 -14.50
N GLU A 32 33.10 1.82 -13.37
CA GLU A 32 33.51 3.10 -12.80
C GLU A 32 34.59 3.75 -13.68
N ARG A 33 34.49 5.08 -13.87
CA ARG A 33 35.40 5.82 -14.75
C ARG A 33 36.07 6.95 -13.99
N SER A 34 37.39 6.98 -14.04
CA SER A 34 38.18 8.12 -13.55
C SER A 34 37.91 9.38 -14.39
N ALA A 35 37.74 10.51 -13.73
CA ALA A 35 37.55 11.82 -14.36
C ALA A 35 38.73 12.77 -14.09
N HIS A 36 39.17 12.85 -12.84
CA HIS A 36 40.28 13.72 -12.43
C HIS A 36 41.20 13.01 -11.45
N VAL A 37 42.50 13.31 -11.52
CA VAL A 37 43.50 12.91 -10.54
C VAL A 37 44.27 14.14 -10.09
N LEU A 38 44.43 14.26 -8.78
CA LEU A 38 45.28 15.22 -8.12
C LEU A 38 46.36 14.45 -7.36
N ALA A 39 47.61 14.93 -7.37
CA ALA A 39 48.69 14.28 -6.64
C ALA A 39 49.39 15.26 -5.68
N ASN A 40 49.95 14.73 -4.61
CA ASN A 40 50.95 15.43 -3.81
C ASN A 40 52.02 14.50 -3.24
N ASP A 41 53.18 15.08 -2.96
CA ASP A 41 54.26 14.43 -2.19
C ASP A 41 53.99 14.50 -0.66
N GLY A 42 52.73 14.74 -0.27
CA GLY A 42 52.35 15.22 1.06
C GLY A 42 51.33 14.34 1.77
N THR A 43 50.55 14.98 2.65
CA THR A 43 49.60 14.31 3.55
C THR A 43 48.18 14.59 3.12
N ILE A 44 47.29 13.63 3.31
CA ILE A 44 45.84 13.82 3.22
C ILE A 44 45.31 14.11 4.62
N GLU A 45 44.58 15.21 4.80
CA GLU A 45 43.90 15.50 6.05
C GLU A 45 42.47 14.96 5.96
N CYS A 46 42.08 14.07 6.87
CA CYS A 46 40.73 13.50 6.95
C CYS A 46 40.12 13.77 8.32
N THR A 47 38.90 14.30 8.34
CA THR A 47 38.10 14.47 9.56
C THR A 47 36.89 13.56 9.51
N LYS A 48 36.77 12.67 10.49
CA LYS A 48 35.64 11.75 10.66
C LYS A 48 35.18 11.78 12.11
N ASP A 49 33.88 11.80 12.36
CA ASP A 49 33.30 11.90 13.71
C ASP A 49 33.88 13.07 14.55
N GLY A 50 34.15 14.21 13.90
CA GLY A 50 34.75 15.38 14.54
C GLY A 50 36.23 15.25 14.91
N ARG A 51 36.92 14.17 14.49
CA ARG A 51 38.34 13.94 14.73
C ARG A 51 39.14 14.02 13.44
N THR A 52 40.06 14.99 13.38
CA THR A 52 41.01 15.13 12.26
C THR A 52 42.22 14.22 12.44
N THR A 53 42.57 13.51 11.38
CA THR A 53 43.74 12.64 11.25
C THR A 53 44.51 13.02 9.98
N LYS A 54 45.82 12.72 9.97
CA LYS A 54 46.66 12.87 8.78
C LYS A 54 47.04 11.49 8.30
N VAL A 55 46.82 11.26 7.02
CA VAL A 55 47.17 10.04 6.31
C VAL A 55 48.36 10.38 5.42
N GLU A 56 49.47 9.66 5.59
CA GLU A 56 50.73 9.93 4.88
C GLU A 56 51.20 8.66 4.16
N PRO A 57 51.71 8.79 2.92
CA PRO A 57 52.29 7.66 2.21
C PRO A 57 53.59 7.18 2.88
N ASN A 58 53.92 5.89 2.70
CA ASN A 58 55.14 5.33 3.27
C ASN A 58 56.38 5.75 2.45
N GLY A 59 57.36 6.36 3.11
CA GLY A 59 58.65 6.71 2.48
C GLY A 59 58.52 7.88 1.51
N ASP A 60 59.05 7.71 0.29
CA ASP A 60 59.05 8.75 -0.76
C ASP A 60 57.87 8.58 -1.75
N ALA A 61 56.87 7.78 -1.38
CA ALA A 61 55.71 7.51 -2.24
C ALA A 61 54.72 8.68 -2.23
N ARG A 62 53.91 8.81 -3.30
CA ARG A 62 52.93 9.90 -3.45
C ARG A 62 51.57 9.57 -2.84
N ALA A 63 50.78 10.60 -2.60
CA ALA A 63 49.36 10.47 -2.31
C ALA A 63 48.53 11.05 -3.46
N TYR A 64 47.39 10.42 -3.74
CA TYR A 64 46.52 10.79 -4.84
C TYR A 64 45.08 11.00 -4.36
N LEU A 65 44.40 11.98 -4.93
CA LEU A 65 42.95 12.12 -4.87
C LEU A 65 42.41 11.86 -6.28
N LEU A 66 41.71 10.74 -6.42
CA LEU A 66 41.09 10.28 -7.66
C LEU A 66 39.59 10.57 -7.57
N VAL A 67 39.09 11.39 -8.48
CA VAL A 67 37.65 11.63 -8.66
C VAL A 67 37.15 10.80 -9.82
N THR A 68 36.12 10.02 -9.57
CA THR A 68 35.44 9.18 -10.56
C THR A 68 34.03 9.71 -10.81
N ASP A 69 33.31 9.07 -11.72
CA ASP A 69 31.89 9.35 -11.96
C ASP A 69 30.97 8.86 -10.83
N GLU A 70 31.48 8.15 -9.82
CA GLU A 70 30.71 7.61 -8.69
C GLU A 70 31.28 7.97 -7.31
N ARG A 71 32.59 8.29 -7.20
CA ARG A 71 33.29 8.41 -5.92
C ARG A 71 34.46 9.40 -5.95
N VAL A 72 34.86 9.82 -4.75
CA VAL A 72 36.17 10.42 -4.48
C VAL A 72 37.00 9.43 -3.68
N LEU A 73 38.19 9.08 -4.19
CA LEU A 73 39.08 8.09 -3.62
C LEU A 73 40.41 8.75 -3.24
N CYS A 74 40.83 8.56 -1.98
CA CYS A 74 42.17 8.92 -1.53
C CYS A 74 43.04 7.67 -1.54
N LEU A 75 44.16 7.73 -2.27
CA LEU A 75 45.06 6.62 -2.48
C LEU A 75 46.47 6.96 -1.99
N LEU A 76 47.19 5.95 -1.48
CA LEU A 76 48.59 6.09 -1.08
C LEU A 76 49.48 5.15 -1.87
N GLY A 77 50.55 5.70 -2.41
CA GLY A 77 51.53 4.97 -3.21
C GLY A 77 51.16 4.82 -4.67
N ASP A 78 52.12 4.30 -5.45
CA ASP A 78 52.07 4.33 -6.91
C ASP A 78 51.23 3.19 -7.52
N GLN A 79 50.90 2.17 -6.74
CA GLN A 79 50.07 1.02 -7.15
C GLN A 79 49.18 0.53 -6.00
N PRO A 80 48.18 1.32 -5.61
CA PRO A 80 47.28 0.97 -4.50
C PRO A 80 46.28 -0.11 -4.95
N GLU A 81 46.16 -1.20 -4.18
CA GLU A 81 45.12 -2.21 -4.39
C GLU A 81 43.76 -1.78 -3.79
N THR A 82 43.77 -0.85 -2.83
CA THR A 82 42.59 -0.35 -2.13
C THR A 82 42.71 1.15 -1.84
N ALA A 83 41.58 1.85 -1.81
CA ALA A 83 41.55 3.23 -1.35
C ALA A 83 41.62 3.31 0.19
N GLU A 84 42.35 4.29 0.70
CA GLU A 84 42.41 4.56 2.14
C GLU A 84 41.15 5.28 2.62
N ILE A 85 40.62 6.19 1.80
CA ILE A 85 39.36 6.89 2.02
C ILE A 85 38.55 6.82 0.74
N GLY A 86 37.26 6.53 0.86
CA GLY A 86 36.32 6.55 -0.25
C GLY A 86 35.06 7.29 0.17
N ILE A 87 34.69 8.32 -0.60
CA ILE A 87 33.45 9.09 -0.44
C ILE A 87 32.58 8.78 -1.67
N GLU A 88 31.36 8.30 -1.45
CA GLU A 88 30.40 8.13 -2.54
C GLU A 88 29.84 9.50 -2.98
N MET A 89 29.56 9.67 -4.27
CA MET A 89 28.96 10.93 -4.77
C MET A 89 27.56 11.18 -4.23
N THR A 90 26.85 10.15 -3.75
CA THR A 90 25.56 10.30 -3.06
C THR A 90 25.69 10.98 -1.70
N ASP A 91 26.83 10.78 -1.03
CA ASP A 91 27.08 11.29 0.32
C ASP A 91 27.72 12.69 0.29
N TYR A 92 27.96 13.23 -0.91
CA TYR A 92 28.57 14.53 -1.12
C TYR A 92 27.68 15.66 -0.61
N VAL A 93 28.28 16.58 0.15
CA VAL A 93 27.63 17.79 0.65
C VAL A 93 28.16 19.02 -0.07
N ALA A 94 29.48 19.17 -0.17
CA ALA A 94 30.11 20.33 -0.78
C ALA A 94 31.59 20.09 -1.12
N SER A 95 32.13 20.90 -2.02
CA SER A 95 33.56 21.05 -2.22
C SER A 95 33.95 22.52 -2.28
N ASP A 96 35.18 22.84 -1.84
CA ASP A 96 35.69 24.21 -1.81
C ASP A 96 37.17 24.23 -2.22
N VAL A 97 37.50 25.05 -3.22
CA VAL A 97 38.88 25.28 -3.66
C VAL A 97 39.42 26.51 -2.94
N ARG A 98 40.25 26.28 -1.92
CA ARG A 98 40.88 27.32 -1.10
C ARG A 98 42.21 27.73 -1.69
N LYS A 99 42.26 28.92 -2.30
CA LYS A 99 43.48 29.50 -2.87
C LYS A 99 44.29 30.23 -1.79
N GLY A 100 45.47 29.71 -1.46
CA GLY A 100 46.44 30.33 -0.57
C GLY A 100 47.59 31.01 -1.31
N LEU A 101 48.41 31.78 -0.58
CA LEU A 101 49.61 32.44 -1.14
C LEU A 101 50.69 31.45 -1.59
N LEU A 102 50.74 30.26 -0.99
CA LEU A 102 51.80 29.26 -1.22
C LEU A 102 51.28 27.93 -1.77
N SER A 103 50.01 27.62 -1.57
CA SER A 103 49.37 26.37 -1.99
C SER A 103 47.88 26.56 -2.13
N SER A 104 47.26 25.87 -3.08
CA SER A 104 45.80 25.70 -3.15
C SER A 104 45.41 24.38 -2.48
N LYS A 105 44.19 24.32 -1.94
CA LYS A 105 43.64 23.10 -1.32
C LYS A 105 42.24 22.83 -1.82
N LEU A 106 41.94 21.57 -2.10
CA LEU A 106 40.59 21.09 -2.36
C LEU A 106 40.07 20.50 -1.04
N GLN A 107 38.95 21.03 -0.56
CA GLN A 107 38.19 20.43 0.52
C GLN A 107 36.99 19.73 -0.09
N VAL A 108 36.73 18.48 0.29
CA VAL A 108 35.54 17.71 -0.05
C VAL A 108 34.85 17.34 1.24
N VAL A 109 33.58 17.70 1.37
CA VAL A 109 32.73 17.45 2.53
C VAL A 109 31.65 16.45 2.14
N ALA A 110 31.54 15.38 2.90
CA ALA A 110 30.45 14.43 2.90
C ALA A 110 29.74 14.44 4.26
N ASP A 111 28.63 13.73 4.40
CA ASP A 111 27.79 13.74 5.62
C ASP A 111 28.58 13.49 6.91
N ASP A 112 29.40 12.44 6.94
CA ASP A 112 30.16 12.02 8.14
C ASP A 112 31.69 12.15 7.99
N GLU A 113 32.17 12.63 6.84
CA GLU A 113 33.59 12.63 6.49
C GLU A 113 34.01 13.87 5.68
N GLU A 114 35.16 14.45 6.02
CA GLU A 114 35.74 15.58 5.31
C GLU A 114 37.18 15.27 4.92
N VAL A 115 37.52 15.50 3.65
CA VAL A 115 38.88 15.37 3.11
C VAL A 115 39.41 16.73 2.69
N VAL A 116 40.61 17.07 3.12
CA VAL A 116 41.36 18.23 2.62
C VAL A 116 42.64 17.74 1.94
N PHE A 117 42.74 18.03 0.65
CA PHE A 117 43.86 17.66 -0.21
C PHE A 117 44.57 18.92 -0.72
N ALA A 118 45.90 18.93 -0.66
CA ALA A 118 46.73 20.04 -1.12
C ALA A 118 47.59 19.56 -2.29
N PRO A 119 47.11 19.63 -3.55
CA PRO A 119 47.83 19.10 -4.69
C PRO A 119 49.06 19.94 -5.05
N ASP A 120 50.12 19.27 -5.48
CA ASP A 120 51.23 19.87 -6.22
C ASP A 120 51.20 19.54 -7.72
N ASP A 121 50.33 18.61 -8.13
CA ASP A 121 50.06 18.25 -9.52
C ASP A 121 48.55 18.00 -9.78
N GLY A 122 48.11 18.23 -11.03
CA GLY A 122 46.71 18.16 -11.48
C GLY A 122 45.94 19.49 -11.47
N ASP A 123 44.78 19.52 -12.15
CA ASP A 123 43.91 20.71 -12.24
C ASP A 123 42.86 20.73 -11.13
N ILE A 124 43.19 21.42 -10.04
CA ILE A 124 42.32 21.56 -8.86
C ILE A 124 41.01 22.32 -9.16
N ASP A 125 41.03 23.31 -10.04
CA ASP A 125 39.85 24.13 -10.34
C ASP A 125 38.86 23.29 -11.16
N ALA A 126 39.34 22.57 -12.18
CA ALA A 126 38.52 21.66 -12.98
C ALA A 126 37.98 20.49 -12.12
N CYS A 127 38.80 19.95 -11.22
CA CYS A 127 38.37 18.90 -10.29
C CYS A 127 37.25 19.37 -9.36
N GLY A 128 37.34 20.60 -8.83
CA GLY A 128 36.29 21.19 -7.99
C GLY A 128 34.98 21.41 -8.75
N GLU A 129 35.05 21.96 -9.97
CA GLU A 129 33.87 22.17 -10.82
C GLU A 129 33.19 20.85 -11.20
N TYR A 130 33.99 19.82 -11.54
CA TYR A 130 33.46 18.49 -11.82
C TYR A 130 32.74 17.88 -10.62
N LEU A 131 33.35 17.96 -9.42
CA LEU A 131 32.74 17.48 -8.19
C LEU A 131 31.41 18.19 -7.92
N GLU A 132 31.39 19.52 -7.97
CA GLU A 132 30.16 20.28 -7.74
C GLU A 132 29.06 19.91 -8.74
N GLY A 133 29.40 19.72 -10.03
CA GLY A 133 28.43 19.35 -11.06
C GLY A 133 27.92 17.91 -10.95
N VAL A 134 28.83 16.94 -10.96
CA VAL A 134 28.48 15.50 -11.00
C VAL A 134 27.95 15.01 -9.67
N ALA A 135 28.55 15.41 -8.55
CA ALA A 135 28.08 14.97 -7.24
C ALA A 135 26.68 15.53 -6.93
N SER A 136 26.41 16.79 -7.29
CA SER A 136 25.05 17.35 -7.15
C SER A 136 24.00 16.56 -7.93
N CYS A 137 24.35 16.01 -9.11
CA CYS A 137 23.42 15.16 -9.87
C CYS A 137 23.12 13.84 -9.15
N TRP A 138 24.11 13.26 -8.44
CA TRP A 138 23.94 12.06 -7.63
C TRP A 138 23.13 12.33 -6.36
N THR A 139 23.52 13.33 -5.57
CA THR A 139 22.82 13.71 -4.33
C THR A 139 21.37 14.08 -4.59
N ASP A 140 21.10 14.93 -5.60
CA ASP A 140 19.74 15.32 -5.95
C ASP A 140 18.87 14.12 -6.38
N MET A 141 19.46 13.16 -7.10
CA MET A 141 18.77 11.93 -7.50
C MET A 141 18.50 11.04 -6.29
N ASP A 142 19.48 10.84 -5.42
CA ASP A 142 19.33 10.01 -4.22
C ASP A 142 18.28 10.59 -3.27
N ASP A 143 18.30 11.91 -3.05
CA ASP A 143 17.27 12.63 -2.30
C ASP A 143 15.88 12.40 -2.89
N ALA A 144 15.74 12.47 -4.21
CA ALA A 144 14.45 12.24 -4.88
C ALA A 144 13.96 10.79 -4.71
N VAL A 145 14.85 9.81 -4.80
CA VAL A 145 14.55 8.38 -4.60
C VAL A 145 14.22 8.09 -3.14
N THR A 146 14.99 8.61 -2.19
CA THR A 146 14.76 8.48 -0.74
C THR A 146 13.41 9.09 -0.34
N ASN A 147 13.08 10.26 -0.88
CA ASN A 147 11.74 10.85 -0.70
C ASN A 147 10.63 9.97 -1.30
N ALA A 148 10.86 9.36 -2.47
CA ALA A 148 9.89 8.44 -3.09
C ALA A 148 9.67 7.18 -2.24
N ARG A 149 10.73 6.62 -1.63
CA ARG A 149 10.65 5.52 -0.66
C ARG A 149 9.80 5.89 0.55
N GLY A 150 10.07 7.04 1.18
CA GLY A 150 9.28 7.52 2.31
C GLY A 150 7.80 7.77 1.98
N MET A 151 7.49 8.13 0.73
CA MET A 151 6.10 8.23 0.27
C MET A 151 5.43 6.87 0.11
N VAL A 152 6.14 5.84 -0.35
CA VAL A 152 5.62 4.46 -0.42
C VAL A 152 5.42 3.87 0.97
N ASP A 153 6.33 4.12 1.93
CA ASP A 153 6.14 3.71 3.33
C ASP A 153 4.82 4.28 3.90
N ALA A 154 4.56 5.57 3.65
CA ALA A 154 3.34 6.23 4.08
C ALA A 154 2.08 5.78 3.31
N PHE A 155 2.25 5.26 2.10
CA PHE A 155 1.18 4.66 1.30
C PHE A 155 0.82 3.27 1.82
N GLU A 156 1.81 2.41 2.08
CA GLU A 156 1.62 1.07 2.64
C GLU A 156 0.81 1.11 3.94
N GLN A 157 1.12 2.05 4.83
CA GLN A 157 0.36 2.25 6.06
C GLN A 157 -1.11 2.61 5.78
N ARG A 158 -1.37 3.53 4.84
CA ARG A 158 -2.75 3.90 4.48
C ARG A 158 -3.53 2.78 3.84
N VAL A 159 -2.88 1.95 3.02
CA VAL A 159 -3.50 0.76 2.43
C VAL A 159 -3.91 -0.20 3.54
N SER A 160 -3.03 -0.41 4.52
CA SER A 160 -3.33 -1.24 5.70
C SER A 160 -4.50 -0.69 6.52
N ASP A 161 -4.62 0.64 6.62
CA ASP A 161 -5.67 1.31 7.40
C ASP A 161 -6.99 1.49 6.61
N GLY A 162 -7.05 1.08 5.34
CA GLY A 162 -8.23 1.27 4.49
C GLY A 162 -8.45 2.71 3.98
N GLU A 163 -7.45 3.59 4.12
CA GLU A 163 -7.55 5.02 3.81
C GLU A 163 -6.85 5.43 2.50
N ALA A 164 -6.33 4.45 1.74
CA ALA A 164 -5.53 4.74 0.55
C ALA A 164 -6.37 5.08 -0.68
N GLU A 165 -6.02 6.21 -1.32
CA GLU A 165 -6.54 6.59 -2.63
C GLU A 165 -5.45 6.41 -3.71
N ASP A 166 -5.83 5.92 -4.90
CA ASP A 166 -4.89 5.70 -6.02
C ASP A 166 -4.14 6.98 -6.47
N GLN A 167 -4.69 8.16 -6.20
CA GLN A 167 -4.05 9.44 -6.53
C GLN A 167 -2.70 9.62 -5.83
N TRP A 168 -2.46 8.96 -4.68
CA TRP A 168 -1.22 9.09 -3.92
C TRP A 168 0.03 8.67 -4.70
N PHE A 169 -0.08 7.61 -5.50
CA PHE A 169 1.07 7.05 -6.20
C PHE A 169 1.57 7.96 -7.35
N SER A 170 0.75 8.91 -7.80
CA SER A 170 1.16 9.92 -8.80
C SER A 170 2.33 10.79 -8.30
N ASN A 171 2.41 11.05 -6.99
CA ASN A 171 3.51 11.81 -6.40
C ASN A 171 4.83 11.04 -6.45
N VAL A 172 4.79 9.72 -6.25
CA VAL A 172 5.95 8.82 -6.37
C VAL A 172 6.47 8.84 -7.81
N LYS A 173 5.58 8.66 -8.81
CA LYS A 173 5.94 8.74 -10.23
C LYS A 173 6.61 10.07 -10.59
N SER A 174 6.08 11.18 -10.07
CA SER A 174 6.66 12.51 -10.26
C SER A 174 8.06 12.64 -9.66
N ARG A 175 8.30 12.09 -8.46
CA ARG A 175 9.63 12.09 -7.83
C ARG A 175 10.64 11.28 -8.62
N LEU A 176 10.27 10.10 -9.10
CA LEU A 176 11.14 9.27 -9.95
C LEU A 176 11.43 9.96 -11.30
N ALA A 177 10.45 10.63 -11.91
CA ALA A 177 10.67 11.41 -13.12
C ALA A 177 11.65 12.58 -12.89
N ASN A 178 11.53 13.28 -11.76
CA ASN A 178 12.49 14.30 -11.35
C ASN A 178 13.88 13.68 -11.15
N ALA A 179 13.96 12.52 -10.47
CA ALA A 179 15.18 11.76 -10.24
C ALA A 179 15.95 11.50 -11.57
N ARG A 180 15.24 11.04 -12.62
CA ARG A 180 15.83 10.85 -13.96
C ARG A 180 16.30 12.16 -14.60
N SER A 181 15.61 13.26 -14.34
CA SER A 181 15.95 14.55 -14.95
C SER A 181 17.30 15.09 -14.47
N TYR A 182 17.72 14.80 -13.24
CA TYR A 182 19.00 15.26 -12.68
C TYR A 182 20.20 14.74 -13.49
N ALA A 183 20.07 13.54 -14.06
CA ALA A 183 21.07 12.93 -14.94
C ALA A 183 21.47 13.79 -16.17
N THR A 184 20.62 14.75 -16.56
CA THR A 184 20.81 15.60 -17.75
C THR A 184 21.20 17.04 -17.42
N ARG A 185 21.31 17.39 -16.13
CA ARG A 185 21.58 18.77 -15.69
C ARG A 185 23.02 19.20 -15.91
N TYR A 186 23.95 18.25 -15.88
CA TYR A 186 25.37 18.49 -16.08
C TYR A 186 25.89 17.62 -17.23
N PRO A 187 26.59 18.18 -18.24
CA PRO A 187 27.00 17.43 -19.43
C PRO A 187 27.88 16.19 -19.15
N GLU A 188 28.69 16.25 -18.10
CA GLU A 188 29.61 15.19 -17.70
C GLU A 188 29.00 14.20 -16.69
N ALA A 189 27.72 14.38 -16.31
CA ALA A 189 27.04 13.45 -15.41
C ALA A 189 26.94 12.04 -16.03
N PRO A 190 27.05 10.98 -15.22
CA PRO A 190 26.95 9.60 -15.71
C PRO A 190 25.49 9.20 -15.96
N GLU A 191 24.90 9.77 -17.01
CA GLU A 191 23.46 9.70 -17.29
C GLU A 191 22.90 8.27 -17.21
N ARG A 192 23.56 7.33 -17.87
CA ARG A 192 23.17 5.91 -17.89
C ARG A 192 23.12 5.30 -16.48
N LYS A 193 24.12 5.56 -15.63
CA LYS A 193 24.19 4.98 -14.28
C LYS A 193 23.11 5.55 -13.37
N ILE A 194 22.88 6.87 -13.46
CA ILE A 194 21.81 7.54 -12.71
C ILE A 194 20.45 6.98 -13.17
N HIS A 195 20.22 6.82 -14.47
CA HIS A 195 18.98 6.23 -14.98
C HIS A 195 18.78 4.78 -14.54
N GLU A 196 19.83 3.96 -14.58
CA GLU A 196 19.80 2.58 -14.08
C GLU A 196 19.42 2.54 -12.60
N ARG A 197 20.03 3.40 -11.78
CA ARG A 197 19.73 3.47 -10.35
C ARG A 197 18.29 3.90 -10.06
N VAL A 198 17.75 4.85 -10.84
CA VAL A 198 16.35 5.25 -10.72
C VAL A 198 15.40 4.15 -11.20
N ALA A 199 15.75 3.39 -12.24
CA ALA A 199 14.95 2.26 -12.73
C ALA A 199 14.90 1.10 -11.72
N GLU A 200 16.01 0.81 -11.03
CA GLU A 200 16.04 -0.13 -9.91
C GLU A 200 15.08 0.29 -8.79
N ALA A 201 15.15 1.56 -8.38
CA ALA A 201 14.26 2.10 -7.36
C ALA A 201 12.79 2.12 -7.81
N GLU A 202 12.52 2.44 -9.07
CA GLU A 202 11.16 2.36 -9.62
C GLU A 202 10.59 0.94 -9.53
N THR A 203 11.35 -0.06 -9.96
CA THR A 203 10.96 -1.47 -9.89
C THR A 203 10.67 -1.88 -8.44
N GLU A 204 11.55 -1.51 -7.50
CA GLU A 204 11.36 -1.73 -6.05
C GLU A 204 10.03 -1.13 -5.57
N LEU A 205 9.80 0.16 -5.82
CA LEU A 205 8.66 0.91 -5.30
C LEU A 205 7.32 0.45 -5.89
N TYR A 206 7.31 0.07 -7.17
CA TYR A 206 6.10 -0.43 -7.82
C TYR A 206 5.74 -1.83 -7.30
N ASN A 207 6.72 -2.70 -7.09
CA ASN A 207 6.49 -4.01 -6.49
C ASN A 207 5.95 -3.89 -5.06
N ARG A 208 6.51 -2.97 -4.26
CA ARG A 208 6.00 -2.66 -2.92
C ARG A 208 4.55 -2.19 -2.93
N ARG A 209 4.16 -1.35 -3.91
CA ARG A 209 2.76 -0.91 -4.08
C ARG A 209 1.83 -2.09 -4.31
N VAL A 210 2.21 -3.04 -5.17
CA VAL A 210 1.41 -4.25 -5.44
C VAL A 210 1.28 -5.10 -4.18
N GLU A 211 2.40 -5.36 -3.49
CA GLU A 211 2.41 -6.17 -2.26
C GLU A 211 1.57 -5.54 -1.14
N ALA A 212 1.54 -4.21 -1.04
CA ALA A 212 0.68 -3.50 -0.09
C ALA A 212 -0.80 -3.87 -0.26
N TRP A 213 -1.28 -3.86 -1.51
CA TRP A 213 -2.66 -4.23 -1.82
C TRP A 213 -2.93 -5.71 -1.61
N ILE A 214 -1.98 -6.59 -1.97
CA ILE A 214 -2.11 -8.03 -1.71
C ILE A 214 -2.26 -8.30 -0.20
N ASN A 215 -1.43 -7.68 0.63
CA ASN A 215 -1.52 -7.80 2.09
C ASN A 215 -2.88 -7.30 2.61
N ARG A 216 -3.45 -6.25 2.01
CA ARG A 216 -4.78 -5.75 2.37
C ARG A 216 -5.88 -6.75 2.02
N ILE A 217 -5.83 -7.37 0.85
CA ILE A 217 -6.78 -8.43 0.45
C ILE A 217 -6.73 -9.58 1.47
N GLU A 218 -5.53 -10.05 1.80
CA GLU A 218 -5.34 -11.15 2.76
C GLU A 218 -5.84 -10.78 4.17
N ALA A 219 -5.60 -9.55 4.61
CA ALA A 219 -6.08 -9.06 5.91
C ALA A 219 -7.61 -9.00 5.98
N CYS A 220 -8.27 -8.44 4.97
CA CYS A 220 -9.74 -8.41 4.88
C CYS A 220 -10.30 -9.82 4.79
N TYR A 221 -9.75 -10.67 3.90
CA TYR A 221 -10.19 -12.05 3.72
C TYR A 221 -10.11 -12.86 5.03
N GLY A 222 -9.05 -12.65 5.82
CA GLY A 222 -8.86 -13.30 7.12
C GLY A 222 -9.93 -12.97 8.17
N THR A 223 -10.73 -11.91 7.96
CA THR A 223 -11.81 -11.47 8.87
C THR A 223 -13.18 -11.99 8.44
N ILE A 224 -13.39 -12.27 7.15
CA ILE A 224 -14.72 -12.61 6.61
C ILE A 224 -15.29 -13.88 7.24
N GLU A 225 -14.55 -15.00 7.20
CA GLU A 225 -15.01 -16.28 7.74
C GLU A 225 -15.35 -16.21 9.25
N PRO A 226 -14.47 -15.66 10.13
CA PRO A 226 -14.82 -15.44 11.54
C PRO A 226 -16.10 -14.63 11.75
N ALA A 227 -16.29 -13.55 10.99
CA ALA A 227 -17.49 -12.70 11.11
C ALA A 227 -18.76 -13.46 10.69
N LEU A 228 -18.69 -14.24 9.61
CA LEU A 228 -19.80 -15.12 9.18
C LEU A 228 -20.13 -16.19 10.24
N ASP A 229 -19.12 -16.82 10.84
CA ASP A 229 -19.29 -17.82 11.90
C ASP A 229 -19.96 -17.23 13.16
N ASP A 230 -19.65 -15.97 13.49
CA ASP A 230 -20.23 -15.24 14.62
C ASP A 230 -21.60 -14.61 14.32
N GLY A 231 -22.06 -14.67 13.06
CA GLY A 231 -23.31 -14.06 12.60
C GLY A 231 -23.24 -12.53 12.44
N ASP A 232 -22.04 -11.96 12.40
CA ASP A 232 -21.79 -10.53 12.17
C ASP A 232 -21.73 -10.26 10.66
N TYR A 233 -22.92 -10.22 10.03
CA TYR A 233 -23.02 -10.06 8.58
C TYR A 233 -22.55 -8.68 8.11
N ASP A 234 -22.71 -7.64 8.91
CA ASP A 234 -22.29 -6.28 8.60
C ASP A 234 -20.77 -6.23 8.41
N GLU A 235 -20.01 -6.74 9.39
CA GLU A 235 -18.55 -6.80 9.30
C GLU A 235 -18.09 -7.72 8.16
N ALA A 236 -18.74 -8.88 7.99
CA ALA A 236 -18.39 -9.82 6.92
C ALA A 236 -18.56 -9.19 5.52
N CYS A 237 -19.70 -8.53 5.28
CA CYS A 237 -19.99 -7.87 4.01
C CYS A 237 -19.09 -6.65 3.79
N HIS A 238 -18.81 -5.87 4.84
CA HIS A 238 -17.88 -4.74 4.76
C HIS A 238 -16.47 -5.20 4.36
N MET A 239 -15.91 -6.20 5.06
CA MET A 239 -14.59 -6.76 4.75
C MET A 239 -14.55 -7.42 3.37
N TYR A 240 -15.64 -8.05 2.93
CA TYR A 240 -15.76 -8.59 1.58
C TYR A 240 -15.66 -7.50 0.51
N ALA A 241 -16.41 -6.40 0.66
CA ALA A 241 -16.39 -5.28 -0.26
C ALA A 241 -15.01 -4.59 -0.31
N GLU A 242 -14.37 -4.42 0.85
CA GLU A 242 -13.00 -3.89 0.94
C GLU A 242 -11.98 -4.79 0.24
N ALA A 243 -12.05 -6.12 0.46
CA ALA A 243 -11.18 -7.07 -0.21
C ALA A 243 -11.36 -7.02 -1.74
N ALA A 244 -12.60 -6.93 -2.21
CA ALA A 244 -12.92 -6.84 -3.63
C ALA A 244 -12.37 -5.55 -4.26
N ALA A 245 -12.49 -4.42 -3.58
CA ALA A 245 -11.88 -3.16 -4.03
C ALA A 245 -10.35 -3.26 -4.07
N ALA A 246 -9.74 -3.88 -3.05
CA ALA A 246 -8.29 -4.07 -2.99
C ALA A 246 -7.76 -5.01 -4.10
N VAL A 247 -8.52 -6.02 -4.53
CA VAL A 247 -8.19 -6.85 -5.70
C VAL A 247 -8.08 -5.98 -6.96
N GLU A 248 -9.05 -5.11 -7.21
CA GLU A 248 -9.02 -4.21 -8.36
C GLU A 248 -7.85 -3.21 -8.28
N SER A 249 -7.56 -2.67 -7.09
CA SER A 249 -6.38 -1.82 -6.87
C SER A 249 -5.06 -2.58 -7.07
N ALA A 250 -4.96 -3.85 -6.67
CA ALA A 250 -3.79 -4.69 -6.92
C ALA A 250 -3.59 -4.94 -8.43
N ARG A 251 -4.66 -5.22 -9.18
CA ARG A 251 -4.63 -5.37 -10.64
C ARG A 251 -4.19 -4.08 -11.33
N ASN A 252 -4.77 -2.94 -10.96
CA ASN A 252 -4.36 -1.64 -11.48
C ASN A 252 -2.89 -1.31 -11.16
N ALA A 253 -2.41 -1.72 -9.98
CA ALA A 253 -1.00 -1.55 -9.61
C ALA A 253 -0.08 -2.49 -10.42
N LEU A 254 -0.52 -3.70 -10.75
CA LEU A 254 0.21 -4.63 -11.61
C LEU A 254 0.35 -4.14 -13.06
N ASP A 255 -0.68 -3.50 -13.61
CA ASP A 255 -0.64 -2.90 -14.96
C ASP A 255 0.44 -1.81 -15.11
N ASP A 256 0.86 -1.22 -13.99
CA ASP A 256 1.91 -0.22 -13.92
C ASP A 256 3.33 -0.84 -13.84
N VAL A 257 3.47 -2.16 -13.65
CA VAL A 257 4.76 -2.84 -13.48
C VAL A 257 5.19 -3.51 -14.79
N ASP A 258 6.35 -3.11 -15.35
CA ASP A 258 6.87 -3.70 -16.60
C ASP A 258 7.26 -5.18 -16.46
N GLU A 259 7.88 -5.55 -15.34
CA GLU A 259 8.32 -6.91 -15.04
C GLU A 259 8.03 -7.25 -13.56
N PRO A 260 6.78 -7.64 -13.23
CA PRO A 260 6.43 -8.00 -11.87
C PRO A 260 7.17 -9.28 -11.45
N PRO A 261 7.39 -9.50 -10.14
CA PRO A 261 7.94 -10.75 -9.64
C PRO A 261 7.12 -11.94 -10.13
N ALA A 262 7.80 -13.08 -10.28
CA ALA A 262 7.13 -14.32 -10.68
C ALA A 262 5.96 -14.62 -9.72
N ASP A 263 4.87 -15.13 -10.29
CA ASP A 263 3.67 -15.58 -9.59
C ASP A 263 2.85 -14.46 -8.89
N THR A 264 3.24 -13.19 -8.95
CA THR A 264 2.47 -12.09 -8.32
C THR A 264 1.08 -11.93 -8.93
N ALA A 265 0.97 -12.00 -10.26
CA ALA A 265 -0.33 -11.95 -10.95
C ALA A 265 -1.20 -13.16 -10.60
N ASP A 266 -0.61 -14.36 -10.59
CA ASP A 266 -1.32 -15.59 -10.21
C ASP A 266 -1.82 -15.52 -8.76
N ARG A 267 -1.04 -14.96 -7.82
CA ARG A 267 -1.46 -14.77 -6.42
C ARG A 267 -2.67 -13.83 -6.31
N VAL A 268 -2.71 -12.74 -7.08
CA VAL A 268 -3.88 -11.84 -7.11
C VAL A 268 -5.11 -12.55 -7.66
N ASP A 269 -4.95 -13.32 -8.73
CA ASP A 269 -6.06 -14.07 -9.34
C ASP A 269 -6.57 -15.21 -8.45
N ASP A 270 -5.68 -15.91 -7.74
CA ASP A 270 -6.03 -16.92 -6.74
C ASP A 270 -6.83 -16.30 -5.58
N LEU A 271 -6.36 -15.17 -5.02
CA LEU A 271 -7.08 -14.44 -3.97
C LEU A 271 -8.45 -13.94 -4.46
N ALA A 272 -8.54 -13.46 -5.70
CA ALA A 272 -9.79 -13.03 -6.30
C ALA A 272 -10.77 -14.20 -6.50
N ALA A 273 -10.26 -15.39 -6.85
CA ALA A 273 -11.06 -16.60 -6.99
C ALA A 273 -11.56 -17.10 -5.63
N ASP A 274 -10.72 -17.08 -4.60
CA ASP A 274 -11.08 -17.45 -3.23
C ASP A 274 -12.13 -16.50 -2.67
N LEU A 275 -11.94 -15.18 -2.85
CA LEU A 275 -12.93 -14.18 -2.47
C LEU A 275 -14.27 -14.40 -3.17
N ARG A 276 -14.25 -14.64 -4.48
CA ARG A 276 -15.45 -14.95 -5.25
C ARG A 276 -16.19 -16.18 -4.71
N ALA A 277 -15.46 -17.24 -4.35
CA ALA A 277 -16.06 -18.45 -3.80
C ALA A 277 -16.77 -18.19 -2.46
N VAL A 278 -16.20 -17.34 -1.60
CA VAL A 278 -16.85 -16.90 -0.35
C VAL A 278 -18.14 -16.15 -0.64
N GLY A 279 -18.13 -15.20 -1.58
CA GLY A 279 -19.33 -14.46 -1.98
C GLY A 279 -20.41 -15.35 -2.61
N GLU A 280 -20.04 -16.32 -3.44
CA GLU A 280 -20.97 -17.30 -4.01
C GLU A 280 -21.63 -18.16 -2.92
N ARG A 281 -20.86 -18.60 -1.91
CA ARG A 281 -21.39 -19.36 -0.76
C ARG A 281 -22.33 -18.50 0.08
N PHE A 282 -21.94 -17.27 0.42
CA PHE A 282 -22.78 -16.33 1.17
C PHE A 282 -24.16 -16.17 0.50
N LEU A 283 -24.18 -15.89 -0.80
CA LEU A 283 -25.43 -15.72 -1.55
C LEU A 283 -26.26 -17.00 -1.62
N ALA A 284 -25.62 -18.17 -1.74
CA ALA A 284 -26.32 -19.45 -1.71
C ALA A 284 -26.99 -19.68 -0.34
N GLU A 285 -26.29 -19.41 0.76
CA GLU A 285 -26.83 -19.55 2.11
C GLU A 285 -27.94 -18.54 2.41
N THR A 286 -27.86 -17.31 1.89
CA THR A 286 -28.95 -16.34 1.95
C THR A 286 -30.16 -16.81 1.15
N SER A 287 -29.95 -17.36 -0.05
CA SER A 287 -31.03 -17.96 -0.85
C SER A 287 -31.67 -19.15 -0.15
N ASP A 288 -30.88 -20.00 0.51
CA ASP A 288 -31.38 -21.14 1.28
C ASP A 288 -32.26 -20.69 2.45
N ALA A 289 -31.99 -19.53 3.07
CA ALA A 289 -32.85 -18.96 4.10
C ALA A 289 -34.21 -18.52 3.53
N CYS A 290 -34.22 -17.87 2.36
CA CYS A 290 -35.46 -17.55 1.64
C CYS A 290 -36.26 -18.81 1.27
N GLU A 291 -35.59 -19.85 0.77
CA GLU A 291 -36.23 -21.11 0.41
C GLU A 291 -36.81 -21.84 1.64
N GLN A 292 -36.11 -21.81 2.77
CA GLN A 292 -36.59 -22.33 4.04
C GLN A 292 -37.83 -21.57 4.52
N ALA A 293 -37.83 -20.24 4.43
CA ALA A 293 -38.96 -19.42 4.80
C ALA A 293 -40.21 -19.77 3.96
N LEU A 294 -40.06 -19.88 2.64
CA LEU A 294 -41.13 -20.26 1.72
C LEU A 294 -41.68 -21.68 1.93
N ALA A 295 -40.86 -22.59 2.44
CA ALA A 295 -41.23 -23.99 2.66
C ALA A 295 -41.73 -24.27 4.08
N ALA A 296 -41.65 -23.29 4.99
CA ALA A 296 -42.01 -23.47 6.39
C ALA A 296 -43.53 -23.60 6.57
N ASP A 297 -43.97 -24.69 7.20
CA ASP A 297 -45.36 -24.87 7.63
C ASP A 297 -45.66 -24.15 8.96
N ASP A 298 -44.61 -23.75 9.70
CA ASP A 298 -44.68 -23.02 10.96
C ASP A 298 -44.33 -21.53 10.73
N PRO A 299 -45.26 -20.59 10.98
CA PRO A 299 -45.02 -19.17 10.80
C PRO A 299 -43.83 -18.62 11.60
N ASP A 300 -43.54 -19.17 12.78
CA ASP A 300 -42.42 -18.67 13.58
C ASP A 300 -41.08 -19.03 12.89
N VAL A 301 -41.00 -20.22 12.28
CA VAL A 301 -39.84 -20.65 11.48
C VAL A 301 -39.73 -19.86 10.19
N ALA A 302 -40.87 -19.53 9.55
CA ALA A 302 -40.90 -18.70 8.35
C ALA A 302 -40.33 -17.30 8.62
N VAL A 303 -40.77 -16.66 9.71
CA VAL A 303 -40.29 -15.35 10.15
C VAL A 303 -38.79 -15.39 10.45
N GLU A 304 -38.31 -16.32 11.29
CA GLU A 304 -36.88 -16.43 11.62
C GLU A 304 -35.99 -16.59 10.37
N SER A 305 -36.47 -17.35 9.39
CA SER A 305 -35.75 -17.57 8.13
C SER A 305 -35.74 -16.32 7.24
N TRP A 306 -36.85 -15.58 7.18
CA TRP A 306 -36.91 -14.29 6.47
C TRP A 306 -36.05 -13.23 7.13
N GLU A 307 -36.00 -13.16 8.46
CA GLU A 307 -35.13 -12.23 9.19
C GLU A 307 -33.65 -12.51 8.91
N THR A 308 -33.26 -13.79 8.92
CA THR A 308 -31.90 -14.17 8.54
C THR A 308 -31.54 -13.74 7.11
N ALA A 309 -32.47 -13.89 6.17
CA ALA A 309 -32.27 -13.44 4.79
C ALA A 309 -32.20 -11.90 4.70
N PHE A 310 -33.05 -11.21 5.46
CA PHE A 310 -33.09 -9.75 5.54
C PHE A 310 -31.77 -9.20 6.05
N ASP A 311 -31.29 -9.68 7.21
CA ASP A 311 -30.04 -9.21 7.82
C ASP A 311 -28.86 -9.36 6.85
N ARG A 312 -28.77 -10.51 6.16
CA ARG A 312 -27.71 -10.77 5.17
C ARG A 312 -27.79 -9.85 3.96
N TYR A 313 -28.97 -9.64 3.38
CA TYR A 313 -29.13 -8.74 2.23
C TYR A 313 -28.97 -7.27 2.62
N SER A 314 -29.40 -6.86 3.81
CA SER A 314 -29.21 -5.50 4.32
C SER A 314 -27.72 -5.22 4.52
N ALA A 315 -27.00 -6.10 5.21
CA ALA A 315 -25.56 -6.02 5.39
C ALA A 315 -24.81 -5.91 4.05
N ALA A 316 -25.20 -6.72 3.06
CA ALA A 316 -24.61 -6.67 1.72
C ALA A 316 -24.91 -5.34 1.01
N ALA A 317 -26.14 -4.82 1.11
CA ALA A 317 -26.52 -3.54 0.52
C ALA A 317 -25.77 -2.36 1.17
N GLU A 318 -25.68 -2.34 2.49
CA GLU A 318 -24.98 -1.30 3.26
C GLU A 318 -23.47 -1.28 3.01
N ALA A 319 -22.86 -2.45 2.79
CA ALA A 319 -21.47 -2.58 2.41
C ALA A 319 -21.17 -2.22 0.95
N GLU A 320 -22.16 -1.75 0.19
CA GLU A 320 -22.05 -1.46 -1.25
C GLU A 320 -21.54 -2.65 -2.06
N TRP A 321 -22.15 -3.83 -1.85
CA TRP A 321 -21.76 -5.08 -2.53
C TRP A 321 -21.54 -4.90 -4.03
N ASN A 322 -20.28 -4.95 -4.44
CA ASN A 322 -19.83 -4.48 -5.76
C ASN A 322 -19.82 -5.55 -6.86
N GLY A 323 -20.31 -6.77 -6.57
CA GLY A 323 -20.46 -7.81 -7.59
C GLY A 323 -19.19 -8.51 -8.03
N HIS A 324 -18.19 -8.60 -7.16
CA HIS A 324 -17.08 -9.54 -7.36
C HIS A 324 -17.55 -11.03 -7.31
N ALA A 325 -18.73 -11.24 -6.72
CA ALA A 325 -19.60 -12.44 -6.79
C ALA A 325 -20.67 -12.23 -7.89
N PRO A 326 -21.33 -13.26 -8.45
CA PRO A 326 -22.07 -13.19 -9.73
C PRO A 326 -23.27 -12.22 -9.82
N VAL A 327 -23.59 -11.48 -8.77
CA VAL A 327 -24.70 -10.53 -8.70
C VAL A 327 -24.20 -9.14 -8.37
N ASP A 328 -24.74 -8.13 -9.05
CA ASP A 328 -24.45 -6.71 -8.79
C ASP A 328 -25.26 -6.16 -7.61
N GLY A 329 -24.94 -4.94 -7.17
CA GLY A 329 -25.64 -4.25 -6.08
C GLY A 329 -27.13 -4.04 -6.37
N ASP A 330 -27.49 -3.73 -7.63
CA ASP A 330 -28.89 -3.57 -8.04
C ASP A 330 -29.70 -4.87 -7.81
N ALA A 331 -29.09 -6.04 -8.07
CA ALA A 331 -29.72 -7.32 -7.77
C ALA A 331 -29.88 -7.54 -6.26
N ILE A 332 -28.90 -7.13 -5.43
CA ILE A 332 -29.00 -7.20 -3.96
C ILE A 332 -30.13 -6.31 -3.46
N GLU A 333 -30.22 -5.06 -3.91
CA GLU A 333 -31.31 -4.14 -3.52
C GLU A 333 -32.69 -4.69 -3.91
N LEU A 334 -32.80 -5.30 -5.10
CA LEU A 334 -34.04 -5.93 -5.54
C LEU A 334 -34.42 -7.12 -4.66
N GLN A 335 -33.45 -7.96 -4.28
CA GLN A 335 -33.71 -9.08 -3.37
C GLN A 335 -34.08 -8.58 -1.97
N LEU A 336 -33.39 -7.57 -1.45
CA LEU A 336 -33.72 -6.95 -0.17
C LEU A 336 -35.17 -6.46 -0.14
N THR A 337 -35.58 -5.71 -1.17
CA THR A 337 -36.98 -5.23 -1.30
C THR A 337 -37.98 -6.40 -1.26
N TRP A 338 -37.68 -7.50 -1.95
CA TRP A 338 -38.55 -8.67 -1.98
C TRP A 338 -38.60 -9.40 -0.64
N VAL A 339 -37.45 -9.57 0.03
CA VAL A 339 -37.36 -10.19 1.35
C VAL A 339 -38.09 -9.37 2.39
N THR A 340 -37.90 -8.05 2.41
CA THR A 340 -38.62 -7.13 3.30
C THR A 340 -40.14 -7.26 3.14
N ALA A 341 -40.63 -7.23 1.89
CA ALA A 341 -42.06 -7.38 1.63
C ALA A 341 -42.60 -8.75 2.06
N SER A 342 -41.80 -9.81 1.85
CA SER A 342 -42.19 -11.18 2.24
C SER A 342 -42.20 -11.37 3.76
N LEU A 343 -41.25 -10.78 4.47
CA LEU A 343 -41.22 -10.76 5.94
C LEU A 343 -42.45 -10.04 6.49
N LEU A 344 -42.80 -8.87 5.96
CA LEU A 344 -44.00 -8.13 6.35
C LEU A 344 -45.29 -8.93 6.10
N ASP A 345 -45.37 -9.65 4.97
CA ASP A 345 -46.51 -10.50 4.66
C ASP A 345 -46.64 -11.69 5.65
N GLU A 346 -45.52 -12.29 6.08
CA GLU A 346 -45.54 -13.37 7.09
C GLU A 346 -45.87 -12.87 8.50
N LEU A 347 -45.37 -11.68 8.88
CA LEU A 347 -45.74 -11.04 10.14
C LEU A 347 -47.25 -10.76 10.19
N ASP A 348 -47.82 -10.23 9.10
CA ASP A 348 -49.28 -10.01 8.95
C ASP A 348 -50.07 -11.31 9.03
N ALA A 349 -49.63 -12.35 8.31
CA ALA A 349 -50.28 -13.65 8.29
C ALA A 349 -50.28 -14.30 9.68
N ARG A 350 -49.17 -14.19 10.42
CA ARG A 350 -49.05 -14.69 11.80
C ARG A 350 -49.99 -13.95 12.74
N ALA A 351 -49.97 -12.62 12.71
CA ALA A 351 -50.85 -11.79 13.53
C ALA A 351 -52.33 -12.08 13.24
N SER A 352 -52.72 -12.15 11.97
CA SER A 352 -54.07 -12.47 11.53
C SER A 352 -54.52 -13.88 11.94
N ALA A 353 -53.62 -14.88 11.91
CA ALA A 353 -53.94 -16.23 12.37
C ALA A 353 -54.18 -16.29 13.89
N LEU A 354 -53.45 -15.48 14.67
CA LEU A 354 -53.66 -15.36 16.12
C LEU A 354 -54.97 -14.61 16.42
N GLU A 355 -55.26 -13.51 15.71
CA GLU A 355 -56.54 -12.81 15.79
C GLU A 355 -57.71 -13.78 15.54
N GLN A 356 -57.62 -14.61 14.50
CA GLN A 356 -58.66 -15.59 14.18
C GLN A 356 -58.80 -16.69 15.25
N ARG A 357 -57.69 -17.14 15.85
CA ARG A 357 -57.76 -18.09 16.98
C ARG A 357 -58.43 -17.46 18.20
N GLY A 358 -58.20 -16.17 18.45
CA GLY A 358 -58.92 -15.40 19.46
C GLY A 358 -60.42 -15.34 19.16
N ASP A 359 -60.79 -15.03 17.91
CA ASP A 359 -62.19 -14.94 17.47
C ASP A 359 -62.94 -16.28 17.64
N ASP A 360 -62.26 -17.40 17.38
CA ASP A 360 -62.83 -18.75 17.45
C ASP A 360 -62.77 -19.37 18.86
N CYS A 361 -62.11 -18.71 19.83
CA CYS A 361 -61.92 -19.25 21.18
C CYS A 361 -63.12 -18.95 22.09
N GLU A 362 -63.66 -20.00 22.72
CA GLU A 362 -64.82 -19.89 23.62
C GLU A 362 -64.42 -19.43 25.05
N ASP A 363 -63.15 -19.59 25.42
CA ASP A 363 -62.62 -19.17 26.71
C ASP A 363 -62.07 -17.74 26.61
N ALA A 364 -62.63 -16.83 27.40
CA ALA A 364 -62.30 -15.41 27.33
C ALA A 364 -60.84 -15.11 27.74
N ASP A 365 -60.27 -15.86 28.68
CA ASP A 365 -58.91 -15.64 29.14
C ASP A 365 -57.91 -16.16 28.08
N GLU A 366 -58.22 -17.27 27.42
CA GLU A 366 -57.42 -17.82 26.31
C GLU A 366 -57.55 -16.99 25.03
N ALA A 367 -58.75 -16.50 24.70
CA ALA A 367 -58.98 -15.56 23.60
C ALA A 367 -58.17 -14.27 23.80
N GLN A 368 -58.16 -13.73 25.03
CA GLN A 368 -57.39 -12.55 25.37
C GLN A 368 -55.88 -12.75 25.13
N ALA A 369 -55.34 -13.92 25.46
CA ALA A 369 -53.93 -14.24 25.21
C ALA A 369 -53.60 -14.25 23.71
N TYR A 370 -54.48 -14.84 22.87
CA TYR A 370 -54.29 -14.81 21.42
C TYR A 370 -54.34 -13.40 20.83
N TYR A 371 -55.23 -12.53 21.32
CA TYR A 371 -55.26 -11.13 20.88
C TYR A 371 -54.03 -10.35 21.34
N GLU A 372 -53.54 -10.59 22.56
CA GLU A 372 -52.30 -9.98 23.06
C GLU A 372 -51.10 -10.35 22.17
N ASP A 373 -50.97 -11.63 21.82
CA ASP A 373 -49.91 -12.08 20.92
C ASP A 373 -50.09 -11.49 19.51
N ALA A 374 -51.32 -11.45 18.97
CA ALA A 374 -51.61 -10.87 17.66
C ALA A 374 -51.24 -9.38 17.58
N MET A 375 -51.56 -8.60 18.63
CA MET A 375 -51.16 -7.19 18.72
C MET A 375 -49.64 -7.03 18.69
N ALA A 376 -48.91 -7.83 19.48
CA ALA A 376 -47.45 -7.77 19.50
C ALA A 376 -46.81 -8.04 18.11
N TRP A 377 -47.41 -8.94 17.32
CA TRP A 377 -46.97 -9.20 15.95
C TRP A 377 -47.31 -8.05 14.98
N PHE A 378 -48.48 -7.42 15.10
CA PHE A 378 -48.82 -6.23 14.30
C PHE A 378 -47.94 -5.03 14.66
N GLU A 379 -47.65 -4.81 15.95
CA GLU A 379 -46.72 -3.76 16.41
C GLU A 379 -45.31 -3.98 15.85
N ARG A 380 -44.80 -5.23 15.87
CA ARG A 380 -43.52 -5.57 15.24
C ARG A 380 -43.51 -5.31 13.73
N ALA A 381 -44.60 -5.62 13.03
CA ALA A 381 -44.74 -5.33 11.60
C ALA A 381 -44.79 -3.82 11.31
N ASP A 382 -45.45 -3.04 12.17
CA ASP A 382 -45.47 -1.57 12.08
C ASP A 382 -44.08 -0.99 12.26
N GLU A 383 -43.36 -1.37 13.33
CA GLU A 383 -41.99 -0.93 13.61
C GLU A 383 -41.06 -1.22 12.42
N PHE A 384 -41.14 -2.43 11.86
CA PHE A 384 -40.34 -2.81 10.70
C PHE A 384 -40.73 -2.04 9.43
N ALA A 385 -42.03 -1.82 9.18
CA ALA A 385 -42.50 -1.06 8.02
C ALA A 385 -42.19 0.45 8.09
N VAL A 386 -42.00 1.00 9.29
CA VAL A 386 -41.56 2.39 9.48
C VAL A 386 -40.15 2.59 8.93
N GLU A 387 -39.28 1.60 9.15
CA GLU A 387 -37.89 1.60 8.69
C GLU A 387 -37.78 1.19 7.22
N HIS A 388 -38.74 0.39 6.72
CA HIS A 388 -38.76 -0.16 5.38
C HIS A 388 -40.14 0.04 4.69
N PRO A 389 -40.30 1.11 3.85
CA PRO A 389 -41.59 1.57 3.33
C PRO A 389 -42.15 0.77 2.13
N GLU A 390 -41.87 -0.52 2.04
CA GLU A 390 -42.42 -1.46 1.07
C GLU A 390 -43.92 -1.72 1.31
N ARG A 391 -44.36 -1.55 2.57
CA ARG A 391 -45.77 -1.49 2.99
C ARG A 391 -46.05 -0.19 3.75
N THR A 392 -47.33 0.13 3.92
CA THR A 392 -47.73 1.34 4.65
C THR A 392 -47.90 1.00 6.14
N PRO A 393 -47.11 1.58 7.07
CA PRO A 393 -47.18 1.29 8.51
C PRO A 393 -48.60 1.44 9.08
N ALA A 394 -49.31 2.47 8.63
CA ALA A 394 -50.70 2.75 9.05
C ALA A 394 -51.69 1.59 8.82
N GLU A 395 -51.38 0.61 7.96
CA GLU A 395 -52.19 -0.59 7.79
C GLU A 395 -52.04 -1.56 8.98
N PHE A 396 -50.83 -1.65 9.57
CA PHE A 396 -50.54 -2.49 10.74
C PHE A 396 -51.00 -1.83 12.05
N ASP A 397 -50.78 -0.52 12.22
CA ASP A 397 -51.30 0.26 13.35
C ASP A 397 -52.84 0.13 13.45
N ALA A 398 -53.54 0.33 12.34
CA ALA A 398 -54.99 0.15 12.30
C ALA A 398 -55.44 -1.31 12.54
N ALA A 399 -54.58 -2.29 12.26
CA ALA A 399 -54.85 -3.69 12.56
C ALA A 399 -54.66 -4.00 14.05
N ALA A 400 -53.62 -3.45 14.69
CA ALA A 400 -53.40 -3.54 16.12
C ALA A 400 -54.57 -2.92 16.91
N ASP A 401 -55.01 -1.71 16.55
CA ASP A 401 -56.18 -1.03 17.14
C ASP A 401 -57.44 -1.91 17.07
N ARG A 402 -57.68 -2.55 15.92
CA ARG A 402 -58.83 -3.45 15.73
C ARG A 402 -58.76 -4.66 16.67
N VAL A 403 -57.58 -5.25 16.84
CA VAL A 403 -57.39 -6.40 17.73
C VAL A 403 -57.53 -5.98 19.20
N GLU A 404 -57.08 -4.77 19.56
CA GLU A 404 -57.28 -4.20 20.90
C GLU A 404 -58.79 -4.06 21.21
N ASP A 405 -59.58 -3.54 20.27
CA ASP A 405 -61.03 -3.44 20.43
C ASP A 405 -61.67 -4.82 20.68
N LYS A 406 -61.30 -5.84 19.90
CA LYS A 406 -61.79 -7.22 20.07
C LYS A 406 -61.41 -7.81 21.43
N LYS A 407 -60.19 -7.55 21.89
CA LYS A 407 -59.71 -7.96 23.22
C LYS A 407 -60.54 -7.34 24.34
N LEU A 408 -60.85 -6.05 24.25
CA LEU A 408 -61.68 -5.34 25.22
C LEU A 408 -63.12 -5.89 25.26
N GLU A 409 -63.68 -6.23 24.10
CA GLU A 409 -64.99 -6.89 24.00
C GLU A 409 -64.99 -8.27 24.66
N ALA A 410 -63.98 -9.10 24.40
CA ALA A 410 -63.83 -10.44 24.98
C ALA A 410 -63.68 -10.42 26.51
N ALA A 411 -63.03 -9.40 27.07
CA ALA A 411 -62.90 -9.20 28.51
C ALA A 411 -64.23 -8.79 29.21
N GLY A 412 -65.33 -8.65 28.47
CA GLY A 412 -66.64 -8.28 29.01
C GLY A 412 -66.77 -6.79 29.35
N TRP A 413 -65.93 -5.94 28.77
CA TRP A 413 -65.96 -4.50 28.96
C TRP A 413 -67.03 -3.87 28.06
N GLU A 414 -68.29 -3.87 28.49
CA GLU A 414 -69.32 -3.03 27.87
C GLU A 414 -69.00 -1.54 28.15
N PHE A 415 -68.57 -0.79 27.12
CA PHE A 415 -68.68 0.67 27.17
C PHE A 415 -70.15 1.04 27.39
N GLY A 416 -70.48 1.46 28.61
CA GLY A 416 -71.82 1.88 28.97
C GLY A 416 -72.31 2.99 28.04
N ASN A 417 -73.29 2.67 27.18
CA ASN A 417 -74.05 3.66 26.42
C ASN A 417 -74.70 4.66 27.39
N ALA A 418 -74.34 5.93 27.27
CA ALA A 418 -75.00 7.07 27.91
C ALA A 418 -75.69 7.97 26.88
#